data_AF-A0AB39ZS84-F1
#
_entry.id   AF-A0AB39ZS84-F1
#
_cell.length_a   1.000
_cell.length_b   1.000
_cell.length_c   1.000
_cell.angle_alpha   90.00
_cell.angle_beta   90.00
_cell.angle_gamma   90.00
#
_symmetry.space_group_name_H-M   'P 1'
#
loop_
_entity.id
_entity.type
_entity.pdbx_description
1 polymer ?
#
loop_
_entity_poly.entity_id
_entity_poly.type
_entity_poly.pdbx_seq_one_letter_code
_entity_poly.pdbx_strand_id
1 'polypeptide(L)'
;MVFYLEHVQTGDRVFLEEGENTIGRDPDCSINMHYYYMSRKHVHILVENDRVFIKDLESRNGTFINFLGIRIDKEYRQIFVDDVLLFGDIVAHHLVHKYPKLGIFTLMEEEHDSEDSVGSSPNRADGSPSSEGTNPESQE
;
A
#
# COMPACT_ATOMS: atom_id res chain seq x y z
N MET A 1 -3.67 3.72 12.77
CA MET A 1 -3.76 4.78 11.73
C MET A 1 -3.63 4.13 10.36
N VAL A 2 -3.96 4.80 9.25
CA VAL A 2 -3.66 4.30 7.89
C VAL A 2 -2.59 5.17 7.28
N PHE A 3 -1.49 4.54 6.84
CA PHE A 3 -0.41 5.23 6.14
C PHE A 3 -0.52 5.03 4.64
N TYR A 4 -0.18 6.05 3.86
CA TYR A 4 -0.10 5.95 2.41
C TYR A 4 1.00 6.82 1.83
N LEU A 5 1.47 6.45 0.65
CA LEU A 5 2.39 7.23 -0.15
C LEU A 5 1.60 8.02 -1.20
N GLU A 6 1.69 9.35 -1.17
CA GLU A 6 1.08 10.22 -2.18
C GLU A 6 2.12 10.70 -3.19
N HIS A 7 1.91 10.40 -4.47
CA HIS A 7 2.85 10.79 -5.52
C HIS A 7 2.84 12.31 -5.72
N VAL A 8 4.01 12.95 -5.56
CA VAL A 8 4.13 14.43 -5.48
C VAL A 8 3.63 15.15 -6.75
N GLN A 9 3.67 14.51 -7.92
CA GLN A 9 3.26 15.14 -9.18
C GLN A 9 1.85 14.79 -9.65
N THR A 10 1.33 13.60 -9.30
CA THR A 10 0.05 13.10 -9.82
C THR A 10 -1.05 13.09 -8.76
N GLY A 11 -0.68 13.08 -7.47
CA GLY A 11 -1.61 12.86 -6.36
C GLY A 11 -2.06 11.41 -6.22
N ASP A 12 -1.49 10.47 -7.00
CA ASP A 12 -1.83 9.04 -6.88
C ASP A 12 -1.45 8.54 -5.50
N ARG A 13 -2.38 7.84 -4.83
CA ARG A 13 -2.18 7.32 -3.48
C ARG A 13 -1.93 5.82 -3.51
N VAL A 14 -1.01 5.39 -2.67
CA VAL A 14 -0.67 3.99 -2.47
C VAL A 14 -0.69 3.69 -0.99
N PHE A 15 -1.70 2.94 -0.56
CA PHE A 15 -1.89 2.57 0.83
C PHE A 15 -0.85 1.52 1.27
N LEU A 16 -0.37 1.67 2.50
CA LEU A 16 0.54 0.73 3.15
C LEU A 16 -0.29 -0.15 4.10
N GLU A 17 -0.05 -1.46 4.03
CA GLU A 17 -0.65 -2.42 4.94
C GLU A 17 0.15 -2.51 6.24
N GLU A 18 -0.48 -2.94 7.33
CA GLU A 18 0.25 -3.30 8.56
C GLU A 18 1.24 -4.45 8.25
N GLY A 19 2.47 -4.35 8.75
CA GLY A 19 3.54 -5.29 8.47
C GLY A 19 4.38 -4.93 7.24
N GLU A 20 4.74 -5.95 6.46
CA GLU A 20 5.75 -5.86 5.39
C GLU A 20 5.17 -5.38 4.05
N ASN A 21 5.75 -4.30 3.51
CA ASN A 21 5.41 -3.73 2.21
C ASN A 21 6.65 -3.66 1.33
N THR A 22 6.74 -4.53 0.31
CA THR A 22 7.84 -4.49 -0.66
C THR A 22 7.42 -3.68 -1.88
N ILE A 23 8.22 -2.67 -2.23
CA ILE A 23 7.94 -1.77 -3.36
C ILE A 23 9.00 -1.94 -4.45
N GLY A 24 8.55 -2.03 -5.70
CA GLY A 24 9.44 -2.08 -6.84
C GLY A 24 8.73 -2.36 -8.17
N ARG A 25 9.51 -2.44 -9.26
CA ARG A 25 9.00 -2.75 -10.60
C ARG A 25 8.63 -4.22 -10.82
N ASP A 26 9.09 -5.11 -9.95
CA ASP A 26 8.84 -6.55 -10.08
C ASP A 26 7.37 -6.86 -9.72
N PRO A 27 6.63 -7.65 -10.52
CA PRO A 27 5.28 -8.06 -10.17
C PRO A 27 5.18 -8.84 -8.86
N ASP A 28 6.29 -9.41 -8.37
CA ASP A 28 6.33 -10.11 -7.07
C ASP A 28 6.38 -9.16 -5.85
N CYS A 29 6.47 -7.84 -6.06
CA CYS A 29 6.37 -6.85 -4.99
C CYS A 29 4.91 -6.68 -4.55
N SER A 30 4.66 -6.57 -3.24
CA SER A 30 3.30 -6.32 -2.73
C SER A 30 2.72 -5.02 -3.29
N ILE A 31 3.58 -4.05 -3.53
CA ILE A 31 3.25 -2.79 -4.20
C ILE A 31 4.10 -2.68 -5.45
N ASN A 32 3.47 -2.92 -6.59
CA ASN A 32 4.12 -2.83 -7.88
C ASN A 32 4.05 -1.41 -8.46
N MET A 33 5.20 -0.82 -8.79
CA MET A 33 5.31 0.53 -9.31
C MET A 33 6.27 0.61 -10.50
N HIS A 34 5.80 1.13 -11.64
CA HIS A 34 6.55 1.14 -12.89
C HIS A 34 7.31 2.45 -13.16
N TYR A 35 8.32 2.76 -12.34
CA TYR A 35 9.21 3.91 -12.55
C TYR A 35 10.54 3.50 -13.17
N TYR A 36 11.00 4.22 -14.19
CA TYR A 36 12.18 3.85 -14.99
C TYR A 36 13.45 3.65 -14.15
N TYR A 37 13.64 4.48 -13.12
CA TYR A 37 14.82 4.44 -12.24
C TYR A 37 14.65 3.58 -10.98
N MET A 38 13.47 3.01 -10.78
CA MET A 38 13.22 2.10 -9.67
C MET A 38 13.81 0.71 -9.98
N SER A 39 14.20 -0.02 -8.94
CA SER A 39 14.68 -1.39 -9.06
C SER A 39 13.50 -2.36 -9.15
N ARG A 40 13.77 -3.61 -9.51
CA ARG A 40 12.78 -4.69 -9.45
C ARG A 40 12.22 -4.83 -8.04
N LYS A 41 13.09 -5.03 -7.05
CA LYS A 41 12.80 -4.87 -5.62
C LYS A 41 13.62 -3.68 -5.16
N HIS A 42 12.97 -2.60 -4.70
CA HIS A 42 13.64 -1.32 -4.48
C HIS A 42 13.75 -0.97 -3.01
N VAL A 43 12.62 -0.97 -2.32
CA VAL A 43 12.54 -0.71 -0.87
C VAL A 43 11.64 -1.71 -0.19
N HIS A 44 11.88 -1.84 1.11
CA HIS A 44 10.99 -2.52 2.01
C HIS A 44 10.55 -1.53 3.09
N ILE A 45 9.24 -1.36 3.22
CA ILE A 45 8.61 -0.55 4.25
C ILE A 45 7.96 -1.49 5.26
N LEU A 46 8.21 -1.27 6.55
CA LEU A 46 7.58 -1.97 7.66
C LEU A 46 6.69 -0.97 8.40
N VAL A 47 5.40 -1.27 8.47
CA VAL A 47 4.45 -0.56 9.34
C VAL A 47 4.25 -1.42 10.58
N GLU A 48 4.57 -0.88 11.75
CA GLU A 48 4.39 -1.59 13.02
C GLU A 48 4.17 -0.59 14.16
N ASN A 49 3.15 -0.82 14.99
CA ASN A 49 2.86 0.00 16.18
C ASN A 49 2.70 1.50 15.85
N ASP A 50 1.92 1.82 14.81
CA ASP A 50 1.71 3.18 14.28
C ASP A 50 3.02 3.91 13.91
N ARG A 51 4.06 3.16 13.52
CA ARG A 51 5.32 3.71 13.02
C ARG A 51 5.68 3.10 11.68
N VAL A 52 6.35 3.89 10.86
CA VAL A 52 6.78 3.48 9.53
C VAL A 52 8.30 3.45 9.48
N PHE A 53 8.85 2.31 9.06
CA PHE A 53 10.28 2.11 8.87
C PHE A 53 10.55 1.75 7.42
N ILE A 54 11.67 2.21 6.88
CA ILE A 54 12.08 1.93 5.50
C ILE A 54 13.54 1.47 5.46
N LYS A 55 13.84 0.54 4.55
CA LYS A 55 15.20 0.18 4.15
C LYS A 55 15.29 0.03 2.63
N ASP A 56 16.46 0.31 2.08
CA ASP A 56 16.78 0.07 0.68
C ASP A 56 17.16 -1.40 0.46
N LEU A 57 16.65 -1.99 -0.62
CA LEU A 57 16.91 -3.39 -1.02
C LEU A 57 18.03 -3.48 -2.04
N GLU A 58 19.14 -2.77 -1.79
CA GLU A 58 20.28 -2.67 -2.71
C GLU A 58 19.89 -2.15 -4.09
N SER A 59 19.11 -1.08 -4.09
CA SER A 59 18.64 -0.50 -5.32
C SER A 59 19.79 0.09 -6.13
N ARG A 60 19.68 -0.02 -7.47
CA ARG A 60 20.74 0.45 -8.38
C ARG A 60 20.97 1.95 -8.26
N ASN A 61 19.89 2.71 -8.09
CA ASN A 61 19.88 4.16 -8.11
C ASN A 61 19.65 4.79 -6.73
N GLY A 62 19.59 3.98 -5.67
CA GLY A 62 19.42 4.43 -4.30
C GLY A 62 17.99 4.87 -3.94
N THR A 63 17.76 4.95 -2.63
CA THR A 63 16.57 5.54 -2.02
C THR A 63 16.99 6.73 -1.17
N PHE A 64 16.23 7.82 -1.24
CA PHE A 64 16.54 9.06 -0.55
C PHE A 64 15.35 9.59 0.22
N ILE A 65 15.61 10.20 1.37
CA ILE A 65 14.61 10.89 2.19
C ILE A 65 14.90 12.41 2.15
N ASN A 66 13.86 13.20 1.93
CA ASN A 66 13.82 14.66 1.95
C ASN A 66 14.75 15.37 0.95
N PHE A 67 14.96 14.80 -0.24
CA PHE A 67 15.72 15.31 -1.41
C PHE A 67 17.20 15.72 -1.23
N LEU A 68 17.57 16.24 -0.05
CA LEU A 68 18.87 16.81 0.29
C LEU A 68 19.60 16.03 1.40
N GLY A 69 18.93 15.07 2.03
CA GLY A 69 19.34 14.63 3.37
C GLY A 69 20.12 13.33 3.41
N ILE A 70 19.49 12.23 3.02
CA ILE A 70 19.96 10.92 3.45
C ILE A 70 19.66 9.89 2.36
N ARG A 71 20.71 9.38 1.72
CA ARG A 71 20.63 8.10 1.03
C ARG A 71 20.56 7.01 2.11
N ILE A 72 19.49 6.22 2.09
CA ILE A 72 19.34 5.10 3.01
C ILE A 72 20.00 3.83 2.44
N ASP A 73 20.33 2.90 3.33
CA ASP A 73 20.94 1.60 3.01
C ASP A 73 20.04 0.45 3.51
N LYS A 74 20.63 -0.71 3.80
CA LYS A 74 19.88 -1.92 4.19
C LYS A 74 19.35 -1.88 5.63
N GLU A 75 19.76 -0.91 6.43
CA GLU A 75 19.30 -0.77 7.81
C GLU A 75 17.95 -0.04 7.85
N TYR A 76 17.07 -0.48 8.74
CA TYR A 76 15.78 0.19 8.92
C TYR A 76 15.97 1.58 9.51
N ARG A 77 15.33 2.55 8.86
CA ARG A 77 15.20 3.92 9.35
C ARG A 77 13.73 4.26 9.54
N GLN A 78 13.40 4.82 10.69
CA GLN A 78 12.06 5.37 10.89
C GLN A 78 11.89 6.62 10.01
N ILE A 79 10.75 6.68 9.33
CA ILE A 79 10.28 7.86 8.58
C ILE A 79 9.01 8.38 9.22
N PHE A 80 8.72 9.65 8.97
CA PHE A 80 7.61 10.38 9.56
C PHE A 80 6.68 10.93 8.48
N VAL A 81 5.45 11.21 8.86
CA VAL A 81 4.50 11.94 8.00
C VAL A 81 5.15 13.23 7.51
N ASP A 82 4.85 13.58 6.27
CA ASP A 82 5.47 14.66 5.48
C ASP A 82 6.90 14.40 4.98
N ASP A 83 7.56 13.29 5.36
CA ASP A 83 8.83 12.90 4.73
C ASP A 83 8.61 12.60 3.24
N VAL A 84 9.49 13.16 2.41
CA VAL A 84 9.49 12.90 0.97
C VAL A 84 10.47 11.80 0.62
N LEU A 85 9.97 10.74 0.02
CA LEU A 85 10.71 9.56 -0.42
C LEU A 85 10.96 9.63 -1.93
N LEU A 86 12.22 9.46 -2.32
CA LEU A 86 12.61 9.32 -3.72
C LEU A 86 13.16 7.92 -3.97
N PHE A 87 12.47 7.18 -4.83
CA PHE A 87 12.82 5.83 -5.27
C PHE A 87 13.54 5.87 -6.62
N GLY A 88 14.86 5.83 -6.56
CA GLY A 88 15.75 5.92 -7.70
C GLY A 88 16.05 7.37 -8.06
N ASP A 89 17.23 7.84 -7.66
CA ASP A 89 17.74 9.13 -8.08
C ASP A 89 18.47 9.05 -9.43
N ILE A 90 18.42 10.13 -10.17
CA ILE A 90 19.30 10.37 -11.29
C ILE A 90 20.41 11.28 -10.78
N VAL A 91 21.66 10.81 -10.79
CA VAL A 91 22.86 11.67 -10.63
C VAL A 91 23.00 12.71 -11.78
N ALA A 92 21.96 12.91 -12.59
CA ALA A 92 21.91 13.90 -13.64
C ALA A 92 20.64 14.74 -13.49
N HIS A 93 20.78 15.84 -12.76
CA HIS A 93 19.88 17.00 -12.75
C HIS A 93 19.41 17.41 -14.17
N HIS A 94 20.19 17.07 -15.20
CA HIS A 94 19.90 17.28 -16.63
C HIS A 94 18.78 16.39 -17.22
N LEU A 95 18.36 15.31 -16.56
CA LEU A 95 17.38 14.36 -17.09
C LEU A 95 15.98 14.52 -16.49
N VAL A 96 15.79 15.39 -15.49
CA VAL A 96 14.48 15.64 -14.85
C VAL A 96 13.44 16.10 -15.89
N HIS A 97 13.85 16.93 -16.86
CA HIS A 97 12.96 17.35 -17.95
C HIS A 97 12.65 16.24 -18.97
N LYS A 98 13.45 15.15 -19.01
CA LYS A 98 13.32 14.07 -19.98
C LYS A 98 12.48 12.89 -19.46
N TYR A 99 12.39 12.72 -18.14
CA TYR A 99 11.65 11.61 -17.51
C TYR A 99 10.67 12.15 -16.46
N PRO A 100 9.47 12.58 -16.88
CA PRO A 100 8.47 13.23 -16.02
C PRO A 100 7.77 12.28 -15.03
N LYS A 101 8.33 11.09 -14.77
CA LYS A 101 7.78 10.08 -13.86
C LYS A 101 8.92 9.57 -12.97
N LEU A 102 9.31 10.38 -12.00
CA LEU A 102 10.18 9.94 -10.91
C LEU A 102 9.31 9.22 -9.87
N GLY A 103 9.85 8.21 -9.19
CA GLY A 103 9.16 7.54 -8.11
C GLY A 103 9.23 8.38 -6.84
N ILE A 104 8.50 9.50 -6.81
CA ILE A 104 8.57 10.46 -5.72
C ILE A 104 7.26 10.60 -4.97
N PHE A 105 7.34 10.44 -3.65
CA PHE A 105 6.17 10.30 -2.79
C PHE A 105 6.34 11.03 -1.47
N THR A 106 5.25 11.54 -0.92
CA THR A 106 5.19 11.99 0.47
C THR A 106 4.52 10.91 1.31
N LEU A 107 5.09 10.60 2.48
CA LEU A 107 4.39 9.75 3.46
C LEU A 107 3.28 10.56 4.13
N MET A 108 2.07 10.05 4.07
CA MET A 108 0.87 10.66 4.64
C MET A 108 0.19 9.68 5.60
N GLU A 109 -0.65 10.20 6.48
CA GLU A 109 -1.55 9.40 7.32
C GLU A 109 -2.98 9.92 7.23
N GLU A 110 -3.93 9.03 7.48
CA GLU A 110 -5.32 9.39 7.74
C GLU A 110 -5.89 8.57 8.90
N GLU A 111 -6.83 9.17 9.61
CA GLU A 111 -7.58 8.49 10.66
C GLU A 111 -8.51 7.47 10.00
N HIS A 112 -8.44 6.23 10.49
CA HIS A 112 -9.38 5.20 10.08
C HIS A 112 -10.62 5.34 10.97
N ASP A 113 -11.65 6.02 10.48
CA ASP A 113 -12.98 5.94 11.06
C ASP A 113 -13.46 4.50 10.92
N SER A 114 -13.23 3.70 11.95
CA SER A 114 -13.91 2.42 12.07
C SER A 114 -15.40 2.72 12.19
N GLU A 115 -16.14 2.55 11.10
CA GLU A 115 -17.57 2.28 11.19
C GLU A 115 -17.75 0.95 11.93
N ASP A 116 -17.74 1.02 13.26
CA ASP A 116 -18.41 0.05 14.12
C ASP A 116 -19.91 0.11 13.78
N SER A 117 -20.31 -0.62 12.74
CA SER A 117 -21.72 -0.83 12.42
C SER A 117 -22.12 -2.29 12.65
N VAL A 118 -22.60 -2.48 13.88
CA VAL A 118 -23.75 -3.32 14.24
C VAL A 118 -23.50 -4.82 14.37
N GLY A 119 -23.35 -5.23 15.64
CA GLY A 119 -23.83 -6.52 16.09
C GLY A 119 -25.30 -6.73 15.70
N SER A 120 -25.56 -7.78 14.94
CA SER A 120 -26.88 -8.37 14.81
C SER A 120 -26.74 -9.89 14.79
N SER A 121 -26.57 -10.45 15.99
CA SER A 121 -27.22 -11.72 16.29
C SER A 121 -28.71 -11.42 16.48
N PRO A 122 -29.59 -12.13 15.76
CA PRO A 122 -30.63 -12.81 16.51
C PRO A 122 -30.93 -14.24 16.02
N ASN A 123 -31.09 -15.08 17.03
CA ASN A 123 -31.99 -16.23 17.14
C ASN A 123 -31.84 -17.44 16.23
N ARG A 124 -31.30 -18.49 16.86
CA ARG A 124 -31.88 -19.84 16.81
C ARG A 124 -33.38 -19.78 17.13
N ALA A 125 -34.21 -20.29 16.23
CA ALA A 125 -35.52 -20.82 16.55
C ALA A 125 -35.71 -22.12 15.76
N ASP A 126 -35.73 -23.19 16.53
CA ASP A 126 -36.07 -24.56 16.19
C ASP A 126 -37.57 -24.66 15.88
N GLY A 127 -37.98 -25.55 14.95
CA GLY A 127 -39.39 -25.92 14.81
C GLY A 127 -39.89 -26.23 13.39
N SER A 128 -39.65 -27.45 12.92
CA SER A 128 -40.62 -28.19 12.06
C SER A 128 -41.77 -28.66 12.97
N PRO A 129 -43.05 -28.81 12.52
CA PRO A 129 -43.39 -29.84 11.51
C PRO A 129 -44.64 -29.60 10.59
N SER A 130 -44.65 -30.36 9.49
CA SER A 130 -45.77 -31.03 8.78
C SER A 130 -47.09 -30.30 8.48
N SER A 131 -47.49 -30.31 7.19
CA SER A 131 -48.80 -30.86 6.80
C SER A 131 -48.81 -31.37 5.36
N GLU A 132 -49.40 -32.55 5.20
CA GLU A 132 -49.69 -33.27 3.95
C GLU A 132 -50.72 -32.53 3.09
N GLY A 133 -50.62 -32.69 1.77
CA GLY A 133 -51.63 -32.28 0.80
C GLY A 133 -51.45 -33.02 -0.52
N THR A 134 -52.37 -33.94 -0.78
CA THR A 134 -52.49 -34.89 -1.88
C THR A 134 -52.56 -34.28 -3.30
N ASN A 135 -52.02 -35.05 -4.26
CA ASN A 135 -52.21 -35.06 -5.74
C ASN A 135 -53.73 -35.00 -6.15
N PRO A 136 -54.18 -34.74 -7.43
CA PRO A 136 -53.61 -35.29 -8.68
C PRO A 136 -53.67 -34.45 -9.98
N GLU A 137 -52.91 -34.94 -10.98
CA GLU A 137 -53.13 -34.99 -12.44
C GLU A 137 -53.75 -33.80 -13.21
N SER A 138 -53.10 -33.36 -14.30
CA SER A 138 -53.61 -33.58 -15.68
C SER A 138 -52.63 -33.09 -16.75
N GLN A 139 -52.64 -33.81 -17.86
CA GLN A 139 -51.87 -33.68 -19.09
C GLN A 139 -52.14 -32.39 -19.87
N GLU A 140 -51.15 -31.94 -20.65
CA GLU A 140 -51.24 -31.76 -22.12
C GLU A 140 -49.83 -31.71 -22.73
#